data_AF-A0A2V8VSI7-F1
#
_entry.id   AF-A0A2V8VSI7-F1
#
_cell.length_a   1.000
_cell.length_b   1.000
_cell.length_c   1.000
_cell.angle_alpha   90.00
_cell.angle_beta   90.00
_cell.angle_gamma   90.00
#
_symmetry.space_group_name_H-M   'P 1'
#
loop_
_entity.id
_entity.type
_entity.pdbx_description
1 polymer ?
#
loop_
_entity_poly.entity_id
_entity_poly.type
_entity_poly.pdbx_seq_one_letter_code
_entity_poly.pdbx_strand_id
1 'polypeptide(L)'
;MASPEEIIAAAVEQKMPAVALTDTNGLYAAVQFYKLAQEARIKPIVGVALDIQWRVTSGEWREGIGEIPHCTRNDRRTHSMSLVLLAADMEGYSNLCQLVTLRHLGTTQLSQNMNPAETDGRPVTMQELAEHNHGVIALCPLPARSRDTSNRRGTIHRAPANTTQAEADCHEQGCSVTSRDLRITNYFSQLKEIFGDRLYIEVQRLLPGDGRTLREAERIGRELGVPLVATNNVHFLRPEEHLHHRVVNAIRTGGLLTTVAPPEITTGEAWFKPAAEMQKLFPDHPELLQATLEIADRCNLQLELGKLIFPECTVPEGETPDSYLEKVSFEGALKRYHFVTPEVRSRLMRELAVIKKWSLSPYFLLVLDIVNEARRRGIPAVARGSAASSMVTYGLGISRVCPLRWGLYFERFLNEQRGDCPD
;
A
#
# COMPACT_ATOMS: atom_id res chain seq x y z
N MET A 1 8.17 7.30 14.76
CA MET A 1 7.98 6.14 13.86
C MET A 1 9.24 6.03 13.06
N ALA A 2 9.75 4.82 12.88
CA ALA A 2 10.97 4.60 12.13
C ALA A 2 10.73 4.92 10.65
N SER A 3 11.58 5.75 10.07
CA SER A 3 11.58 6.00 8.62
C SER A 3 12.11 4.78 7.86
N PRO A 4 11.74 4.59 6.58
CA PRO A 4 12.33 3.55 5.74
C PRO A 4 13.87 3.56 5.75
N GLU A 5 14.48 4.74 5.74
CA GLU A 5 15.93 4.92 5.82
C GLU A 5 16.51 4.34 7.11
N GLU A 6 15.91 4.64 8.27
CA GLU A 6 16.40 4.16 9.56
C GLU A 6 16.18 2.65 9.72
N ILE A 7 15.06 2.11 9.20
CA ILE A 7 14.77 0.66 9.19
C ILE A 7 15.86 -0.08 8.40
N ILE A 8 16.18 0.39 7.19
CA ILE A 8 17.20 -0.23 6.35
C ILE A 8 18.59 -0.11 6.99
N ALA A 9 18.93 1.05 7.57
CA ALA A 9 20.19 1.23 8.28
C ALA A 9 20.33 0.24 9.46
N ALA A 10 19.28 0.07 10.25
CA ALA A 10 19.26 -0.90 11.35
C ALA A 10 19.38 -2.35 10.85
N ALA A 11 18.75 -2.68 9.73
CA ALA A 11 18.85 -4.00 9.12
C ALA A 11 20.28 -4.33 8.66
N VAL A 12 20.95 -3.35 8.04
CA VAL A 12 22.36 -3.46 7.64
C VAL A 12 23.27 -3.63 8.85
N GLU A 13 23.09 -2.82 9.89
CA GLU A 13 23.87 -2.90 11.14
C GLU A 13 23.73 -4.30 11.79
N GLN A 14 22.51 -4.83 11.79
CA GLN A 14 22.19 -6.14 12.36
C GLN A 14 22.47 -7.31 11.39
N LYS A 15 22.97 -7.04 10.18
CA LYS A 15 23.28 -8.03 9.12
C LYS A 15 22.08 -8.90 8.74
N MET A 16 20.89 -8.34 8.73
CA MET A 16 19.68 -9.03 8.30
C MET A 16 19.66 -9.18 6.77
N PRO A 17 19.32 -10.35 6.21
CA PRO A 17 19.30 -10.55 4.75
C PRO A 17 18.08 -9.90 4.09
N ALA A 18 16.97 -9.77 4.82
CA ALA A 18 15.69 -9.27 4.32
C ALA A 18 14.93 -8.53 5.42
N VAL A 19 14.06 -7.59 5.02
CA VAL A 19 13.12 -6.90 5.92
C VAL A 19 11.78 -6.72 5.23
N ALA A 20 10.70 -6.92 5.98
CA ALA A 20 9.33 -6.62 5.53
C ALA A 20 8.86 -5.27 6.08
N LEU A 21 8.32 -4.42 5.20
CA LEU A 21 7.59 -3.23 5.59
C LEU A 21 6.09 -3.52 5.41
N THR A 22 5.35 -3.46 6.52
CA THR A 22 3.92 -3.80 6.58
C THR A 22 3.14 -2.68 7.24
N ASP A 23 3.02 -1.55 6.53
CA ASP A 23 2.29 -0.38 7.01
C ASP A 23 0.81 -0.70 7.25
N THR A 24 0.17 0.03 8.18
CA THR A 24 -1.26 -0.16 8.46
C THR A 24 -2.11 0.40 7.33
N ASN A 25 -2.91 -0.48 6.72
CA ASN A 25 -3.93 -0.15 5.74
C ASN A 25 -3.44 0.60 4.49
N GLY A 26 -2.15 0.62 4.19
CA GLY A 26 -1.61 1.32 3.03
C GLY A 26 -0.21 0.86 2.65
N LEU A 27 0.23 1.30 1.47
CA LEU A 27 1.57 1.02 0.91
C LEU A 27 2.33 2.35 0.68
N TYR A 28 2.18 3.31 1.59
CA TYR A 28 2.62 4.70 1.39
C TYR A 28 4.12 4.82 1.15
N ALA A 29 4.92 4.08 1.92
CA ALA A 29 6.37 4.10 1.84
C ALA A 29 6.95 2.94 1.00
N ALA A 30 6.13 2.10 0.37
CA ALA A 30 6.57 0.87 -0.28
C ALA A 30 7.65 1.11 -1.36
N VAL A 31 7.46 2.09 -2.24
CA VAL A 31 8.42 2.39 -3.34
C VAL A 31 9.73 2.98 -2.80
N GLN A 32 9.65 3.86 -1.81
CA GLN A 32 10.84 4.46 -1.18
C GLN A 32 11.64 3.39 -0.44
N PHE A 33 10.97 2.57 0.38
CA PHE A 33 11.56 1.43 1.08
C PHE A 33 12.23 0.46 0.11
N TYR A 34 11.55 0.08 -0.97
CA TYR A 34 12.09 -0.84 -1.96
C TYR A 34 13.38 -0.31 -2.60
N LYS A 35 13.42 0.97 -2.99
CA LYS A 35 14.63 1.62 -3.53
C LYS A 35 15.80 1.59 -2.55
N LEU A 36 15.56 2.05 -1.31
CA LEU A 36 16.59 2.12 -0.28
C LEU A 36 17.14 0.74 0.08
N ALA A 37 16.26 -0.27 0.17
CA ALA A 37 16.67 -1.64 0.44
C ALA A 37 17.55 -2.21 -0.68
N GLN A 38 17.17 -1.99 -1.95
CA GLN A 38 17.98 -2.42 -3.09
C GLN A 38 19.37 -1.77 -3.10
N GLU A 39 19.46 -0.47 -2.84
CA GLU A 39 20.73 0.26 -2.73
C GLU A 39 21.62 -0.29 -1.60
N ALA A 40 21.00 -0.63 -0.46
CA ALA A 40 21.67 -1.21 0.70
C ALA A 40 21.94 -2.73 0.58
N ARG A 41 21.51 -3.38 -0.52
CA ARG A 41 21.59 -4.84 -0.74
C ARG A 41 20.87 -5.67 0.34
N ILE A 42 19.80 -5.11 0.90
CA ILE A 42 18.86 -5.82 1.78
C ILE A 42 17.66 -6.23 0.91
N LYS A 43 17.20 -7.48 1.02
CA LYS A 43 16.03 -7.94 0.25
C LYS A 43 14.76 -7.23 0.77
N PRO A 44 14.09 -6.38 -0.03
CA PRO A 44 12.85 -5.76 0.40
C PRO A 44 11.69 -6.74 0.28
N ILE A 45 10.87 -6.83 1.34
CA ILE A 45 9.59 -7.50 1.31
C ILE A 45 8.51 -6.43 1.48
N VAL A 46 7.69 -6.24 0.46
CA VAL A 46 6.59 -5.27 0.49
C VAL A 46 5.34 -5.96 1.00
N GLY A 47 4.70 -5.36 2.00
CA GLY A 47 3.44 -5.87 2.53
C GLY A 47 2.59 -4.78 3.18
N VAL A 48 1.47 -5.20 3.75
CA VAL A 48 0.48 -4.32 4.38
C VAL A 48 -0.19 -5.06 5.54
N ALA A 49 -0.37 -4.40 6.66
CA ALA A 49 -1.25 -4.86 7.72
C ALA A 49 -2.65 -4.31 7.45
N LEU A 50 -3.55 -5.16 6.92
CA LEU A 50 -4.84 -4.75 6.39
C LEU A 50 -5.99 -5.21 7.28
N ASP A 51 -6.95 -4.31 7.53
CA ASP A 51 -8.17 -4.65 8.25
C ASP A 51 -9.11 -5.50 7.38
N ILE A 52 -9.30 -6.75 7.77
CA ILE A 52 -10.22 -7.71 7.14
C ILE A 52 -11.48 -7.83 7.99
N GLN A 53 -12.63 -7.88 7.32
CA GLN A 53 -13.92 -8.07 7.97
C GLN A 53 -13.98 -9.46 8.62
N TRP A 54 -14.26 -9.46 9.91
CA TRP A 54 -14.52 -10.65 10.70
C TRP A 54 -16.03 -10.74 10.98
N ARG A 55 -16.72 -11.70 10.37
CA ARG A 55 -18.14 -11.94 10.67
C ARG A 55 -18.28 -12.88 11.88
N VAL A 56 -18.84 -12.36 12.97
CA VAL A 56 -19.46 -13.19 14.02
C VAL A 56 -20.95 -13.21 13.75
N THR A 57 -21.47 -14.26 13.12
CA THR A 57 -22.91 -14.39 12.92
C THR A 57 -23.61 -14.65 14.26
N SER A 58 -24.48 -13.71 14.65
CA SER A 58 -25.69 -13.97 15.42
C SER A 58 -26.75 -12.99 14.90
N GLY A 59 -27.35 -13.32 13.76
CA GLY A 59 -28.37 -12.51 13.11
C GLY A 59 -28.53 -12.90 11.64
N GLU A 60 -29.73 -13.34 11.29
CA GLU A 60 -30.15 -13.88 10.00
C GLU A 60 -29.79 -12.98 8.81
N TRP A 61 -29.37 -13.63 7.72
CA TRP A 61 -29.35 -13.03 6.39
C TRP A 61 -30.79 -12.74 5.96
N ARG A 62 -31.12 -11.49 5.66
CA ARG A 62 -32.25 -11.19 4.76
C ARG A 62 -31.67 -11.06 3.36
N GLU A 63 -31.90 -12.07 2.53
CA GLU A 63 -31.68 -11.98 1.10
C GLU A 63 -32.56 -10.86 0.53
N GLY A 64 -31.94 -9.89 -0.15
CA GLY A 64 -32.63 -8.88 -0.93
C GLY A 64 -31.99 -7.51 -0.85
N ILE A 65 -31.63 -7.01 -2.04
CA ILE A 65 -31.22 -5.63 -2.39
C ILE A 65 -29.71 -5.38 -2.29
N GLY A 66 -29.08 -5.26 -3.47
CA GLY A 66 -27.66 -4.99 -3.69
C GLY A 66 -27.27 -3.55 -3.35
N GLU A 67 -27.15 -3.26 -2.06
CA GLU A 67 -26.47 -2.06 -1.57
C GLU A 67 -25.23 -2.44 -0.76
N ILE A 68 -24.08 -1.87 -1.15
CA ILE A 68 -22.82 -1.99 -0.41
C ILE A 68 -23.00 -1.29 0.95
N PRO A 69 -22.79 -1.97 2.10
CA PRO A 69 -23.10 -1.40 3.41
C PRO A 69 -22.27 -0.13 3.67
N HIS A 70 -22.97 0.97 3.97
CA HIS A 70 -22.34 2.21 4.41
C HIS A 70 -21.81 2.03 5.83
N CYS A 71 -20.49 1.88 5.96
CA CYS A 71 -19.81 1.68 7.23
C CYS A 71 -19.64 3.04 7.92
N THR A 72 -20.52 3.41 8.85
CA THR A 72 -20.30 4.59 9.72
C THR A 72 -19.64 4.17 11.03
N ARG A 73 -18.91 5.09 11.67
CA ARG A 73 -18.16 4.93 12.95
C ARG A 73 -18.99 4.32 14.10
N ASN A 74 -20.31 4.30 14.00
CA ASN A 74 -21.24 3.78 15.00
C ASN A 74 -21.81 2.39 14.70
N ASP A 75 -21.36 1.71 13.63
CA ASP A 75 -21.80 0.34 13.39
C ASP A 75 -21.11 -0.61 14.40
N ARG A 76 -21.78 -0.78 15.55
CA ARG A 76 -21.37 -1.63 16.68
C ARG A 76 -21.24 -3.13 16.34
N ARG A 77 -21.49 -3.52 15.08
CA ARG A 77 -21.63 -4.92 14.65
C ARG A 77 -20.50 -5.43 13.76
N THR A 78 -19.65 -4.58 13.20
CA THR A 78 -18.55 -5.00 12.33
C THR A 78 -17.26 -5.20 13.10
N HIS A 79 -16.90 -6.46 13.32
CA HIS A 79 -15.59 -6.84 13.84
C HIS A 79 -14.60 -6.87 12.67
N SER A 80 -13.38 -6.40 12.89
CA SER A 80 -12.28 -6.53 11.94
C SER A 80 -11.08 -7.14 12.63
N MET A 81 -10.30 -7.90 11.87
CA MET A 81 -8.99 -8.39 12.27
C MET A 81 -7.94 -7.85 11.31
N SER A 82 -6.81 -7.43 11.87
CA SER A 82 -5.65 -7.05 11.06
C SER A 82 -4.96 -8.33 10.58
N LEU A 83 -4.82 -8.45 9.27
CA LEU A 83 -4.11 -9.52 8.58
C LEU A 83 -2.88 -8.92 7.91
N VAL A 84 -1.70 -9.50 8.16
CA VAL A 84 -0.48 -9.06 7.47
C VAL A 84 -0.42 -9.78 6.13
N LEU A 85 -0.35 -9.02 5.04
CA LEU A 85 -0.28 -9.53 3.68
C LEU A 85 1.05 -9.12 3.05
N LEU A 86 1.80 -10.07 2.50
CA LEU A 86 3.08 -9.86 1.85
C LEU A 86 2.97 -10.16 0.35
N ALA A 87 3.56 -9.32 -0.48
CA ALA A 87 3.66 -9.57 -1.91
C ALA A 87 4.76 -10.60 -2.18
N ALA A 88 4.38 -11.78 -2.66
CA ALA A 88 5.33 -12.80 -3.10
C ALA A 88 5.93 -12.45 -4.46
N ASP A 89 5.16 -11.82 -5.35
CA ASP A 89 5.55 -11.47 -6.71
C ASP A 89 4.80 -10.21 -7.20
N MET A 90 4.95 -9.88 -8.49
CA MET A 90 4.28 -8.72 -9.11
C MET A 90 2.75 -8.84 -9.15
N GLU A 91 2.20 -10.06 -9.29
CA GLU A 91 0.74 -10.28 -9.23
C GLU A 91 0.24 -10.02 -7.81
N GLY A 92 0.97 -10.54 -6.81
CA GLY A 92 0.73 -10.26 -5.40
C GLY A 92 0.75 -8.78 -5.07
N TYR A 93 1.77 -8.05 -5.53
CA TYR A 93 1.84 -6.60 -5.33
C TYR A 93 0.66 -5.86 -5.98
N SER A 94 0.28 -6.25 -7.21
CA SER A 94 -0.91 -5.70 -7.87
C SER A 94 -2.18 -5.96 -7.05
N ASN A 95 -2.34 -7.18 -6.53
CA ASN A 95 -3.47 -7.55 -5.68
C ASN A 95 -3.49 -6.78 -4.35
N LEU A 96 -2.34 -6.58 -3.69
CA LEU A 96 -2.26 -5.72 -2.51
C LEU A 96 -2.69 -4.28 -2.81
N CYS A 97 -2.26 -3.72 -3.95
CA CYS A 97 -2.69 -2.40 -4.40
C CYS A 97 -4.22 -2.33 -4.60
N GLN A 98 -4.82 -3.37 -5.19
CA GLN A 98 -6.29 -3.44 -5.36
C GLN A 98 -7.01 -3.53 -4.01
N LEU A 99 -6.57 -4.40 -3.11
CA LEU A 99 -7.16 -4.55 -1.77
C LEU A 99 -7.08 -3.25 -0.95
N VAL A 100 -5.91 -2.60 -0.95
CA VAL A 100 -5.73 -1.28 -0.32
C VAL A 100 -6.64 -0.25 -0.96
N THR A 101 -6.79 -0.27 -2.29
CA THR A 101 -7.69 0.64 -3.00
C THR A 101 -9.14 0.39 -2.62
N LEU A 102 -9.63 -0.86 -2.68
CA LEU A 102 -11.00 -1.27 -2.31
C LEU A 102 -11.37 -0.83 -0.89
N ARG A 103 -10.43 -0.90 0.05
CA ARG A 103 -10.61 -0.40 1.42
C ARG A 103 -10.90 1.10 1.45
N HIS A 104 -10.15 1.87 0.67
CA HIS A 104 -10.30 3.33 0.57
C HIS A 104 -11.44 3.75 -0.36
N LEU A 105 -11.89 2.89 -1.27
CA LEU A 105 -13.06 3.15 -2.10
C LEU A 105 -14.31 3.24 -1.19
N GLY A 106 -14.87 4.44 -1.11
CA GLY A 106 -15.98 4.78 -0.20
C GLY A 106 -15.61 5.77 0.92
N THR A 107 -14.32 6.05 1.17
CA THR A 107 -13.91 7.18 2.04
C THR A 107 -13.99 8.54 1.33
N THR A 108 -14.23 8.52 0.02
CA THR A 108 -14.18 9.67 -0.88
C THR A 108 -15.52 10.36 -1.10
N GLN A 109 -16.57 10.06 -0.31
CA GLN A 109 -17.59 11.08 -0.13
C GLN A 109 -16.86 12.29 0.47
N LEU A 110 -16.71 13.34 -0.34
CA LEU A 110 -16.32 14.69 0.07
C LEU A 110 -17.35 15.18 1.10
N SER A 111 -17.33 14.60 2.28
CA SER A 111 -18.13 15.02 3.41
C SER A 111 -17.43 16.24 3.97
N GLN A 112 -17.77 17.39 3.40
CA GLN A 112 -17.27 18.71 3.79
C GLN A 112 -17.53 19.04 5.28
N ASN A 113 -18.20 18.15 6.04
CA ASN A 113 -18.59 18.33 7.43
C ASN A 113 -18.36 17.10 8.36
N MET A 114 -17.59 16.07 7.98
CA MET A 114 -17.31 14.92 8.88
C MET A 114 -15.93 15.04 9.54
N ASN A 115 -15.81 14.47 10.75
CA ASN A 115 -14.59 14.50 11.53
C ASN A 115 -13.49 13.69 10.80
N PRO A 116 -12.20 14.10 10.80
CA PRO A 116 -11.10 13.31 10.19
C PRO A 116 -10.96 11.88 10.74
N ALA A 117 -11.59 11.59 11.88
CA ALA A 117 -11.66 10.26 12.47
C ALA A 117 -12.81 9.38 11.90
N GLU A 118 -13.58 9.88 10.93
CA GLU A 118 -14.66 9.16 10.21
C GLU A 118 -14.26 8.81 8.78
N THR A 119 -13.05 9.17 8.34
CA THR A 119 -12.50 8.88 6.99
C THR A 119 -11.76 7.55 6.91
N ASP A 120 -11.86 6.71 7.94
CA ASP A 120 -11.19 5.42 7.97
C ASP A 120 -12.00 4.43 7.13
N GLY A 121 -11.40 3.93 6.05
CA GLY A 121 -12.04 3.07 5.06
C GLY A 121 -12.71 1.81 5.63
N ARG A 122 -13.60 1.22 4.84
CA ARG A 122 -14.27 -0.02 5.24
C ARG A 122 -13.26 -1.16 5.27
N PRO A 123 -13.36 -2.11 6.21
CA PRO A 123 -12.53 -3.30 6.17
C PRO A 123 -12.79 -4.10 4.88
N VAL A 124 -11.75 -4.76 4.38
CA VAL A 124 -11.83 -5.63 3.21
C VAL A 124 -12.62 -6.88 3.55
N THR A 125 -13.54 -7.28 2.68
CA THR A 125 -14.36 -8.47 2.89
C THR A 125 -13.59 -9.75 2.58
N MET A 126 -14.02 -10.89 3.14
CA MET A 126 -13.43 -12.20 2.80
C MET A 126 -13.58 -12.55 1.32
N GLN A 127 -14.63 -12.06 0.65
CA GLN A 127 -14.84 -12.27 -0.78
C GLN A 127 -13.79 -11.51 -1.61
N GLU A 128 -13.58 -10.23 -1.32
CA GLU A 128 -12.56 -9.41 -2.00
C GLU A 128 -11.16 -9.99 -1.76
N LEU A 129 -10.91 -10.49 -0.54
CA LEU A 129 -9.68 -11.18 -0.21
C LEU A 129 -9.49 -12.46 -1.05
N ALA A 130 -10.57 -13.22 -1.27
CA ALA A 130 -10.56 -14.41 -2.12
C ALA A 130 -10.34 -14.06 -3.61
N GLU A 131 -10.92 -12.96 -4.10
CA GLU A 131 -10.74 -12.50 -5.48
C GLU A 131 -9.30 -12.02 -5.74
N HIS A 132 -8.64 -11.43 -4.74
CA HIS A 132 -7.29 -10.86 -4.84
C HIS A 132 -6.25 -11.63 -4.03
N ASN A 133 -6.33 -12.96 -4.00
CA ASN A 133 -5.44 -13.78 -3.18
C ASN A 133 -4.12 -14.16 -3.87
N HIS A 134 -4.07 -14.22 -5.21
CA HIS A 134 -2.90 -14.75 -5.93
C HIS A 134 -1.63 -13.93 -5.71
N GLY A 135 -0.48 -14.61 -5.60
CA GLY A 135 0.80 -13.96 -5.32
C GLY A 135 0.92 -13.34 -3.94
N VAL A 136 -0.08 -13.49 -3.05
CA VAL A 136 -0.06 -12.94 -1.68
C VAL A 136 0.21 -14.04 -0.65
N ILE A 137 1.07 -13.74 0.32
CA ILE A 137 1.31 -14.54 1.53
C ILE A 137 0.64 -13.84 2.71
N ALA A 138 -0.11 -14.59 3.53
CA ALA A 138 -0.87 -14.05 4.65
C ALA A 138 -0.32 -14.54 5.99
N LEU A 139 -0.02 -13.63 6.90
CA LEU A 139 0.31 -13.91 8.29
C LEU A 139 -0.86 -13.43 9.16
N CYS A 140 -1.55 -14.37 9.80
CA CYS A 140 -2.70 -14.08 10.64
C CYS A 140 -2.38 -14.36 12.11
N PRO A 141 -2.40 -13.35 12.98
CA PRO A 141 -2.25 -13.57 14.40
C PRO A 141 -3.53 -14.15 14.99
N LEU A 142 -3.39 -14.87 16.11
CA LEU A 142 -4.56 -15.28 16.88
C LEU A 142 -5.22 -14.06 17.52
N PRO A 143 -6.56 -14.00 17.55
CA PRO A 143 -7.27 -12.93 18.21
C PRO A 143 -7.04 -12.99 19.73
N ALA A 144 -6.49 -11.92 20.32
CA ALA A 144 -6.09 -11.87 21.73
C ALA A 144 -7.27 -12.05 22.71
N ARG A 145 -7.11 -12.81 23.80
CA ARG A 145 -8.19 -13.06 24.79
C ARG A 145 -8.61 -11.85 25.65
N SER A 146 -8.08 -10.64 25.40
CA SER A 146 -8.25 -9.49 26.30
C SER A 146 -9.69 -8.94 26.35
N ARG A 147 -10.16 -8.67 27.57
CA ARG A 147 -11.47 -8.12 27.98
C ARG A 147 -11.60 -6.60 27.80
N ASP A 148 -10.89 -5.98 26.85
CA ASP A 148 -10.89 -4.51 26.76
C ASP A 148 -12.06 -3.97 25.92
N THR A 149 -13.02 -3.39 26.63
CA THR A 149 -14.32 -2.88 26.17
C THR A 149 -14.26 -1.44 25.65
N SER A 150 -13.08 -0.89 25.33
CA SER A 150 -12.98 0.47 24.80
C SER A 150 -13.17 0.49 23.28
N ASN A 151 -14.02 1.40 22.80
CA ASN A 151 -14.45 1.57 21.40
C ASN A 151 -13.41 2.28 20.51
N ARG A 152 -12.12 2.07 20.73
CA ARG A 152 -11.05 2.74 19.97
C ARG A 152 -10.22 1.69 19.25
N ARG A 153 -10.02 1.86 17.94
CA ARG A 153 -9.30 0.92 17.05
C ARG A 153 -7.85 1.37 16.98
N GLY A 154 -6.95 0.47 17.32
CA GLY A 154 -5.51 0.68 17.26
C GLY A 154 -4.81 -0.62 16.92
N THR A 155 -3.49 -0.55 16.85
CA THR A 155 -2.53 -1.51 16.31
C THR A 155 -2.43 -2.87 17.03
N ILE A 156 -3.29 -3.15 18.02
CA ILE A 156 -3.29 -4.43 18.76
C ILE A 156 -4.37 -5.35 18.21
N HIS A 157 -3.97 -6.57 17.86
CA HIS A 157 -4.82 -7.65 17.34
C HIS A 157 -5.99 -7.92 18.30
N ARG A 158 -7.18 -7.52 17.89
CA ARG A 158 -8.40 -7.59 18.71
C ARG A 158 -9.07 -8.97 18.55
N ALA A 159 -9.44 -9.60 19.66
CA ALA A 159 -10.58 -10.51 19.67
C ALA A 159 -11.83 -9.79 20.19
N PRO A 160 -13.04 -10.27 19.84
CA PRO A 160 -14.27 -9.76 20.43
C PRO A 160 -14.25 -9.85 21.96
N ALA A 161 -14.78 -8.82 22.61
CA ALA A 161 -15.23 -8.89 23.98
C ALA A 161 -16.34 -9.95 24.07
N ASN A 162 -16.30 -10.79 25.11
CA ASN A 162 -17.35 -11.76 25.39
C ASN A 162 -18.70 -11.02 25.41
N THR A 163 -19.65 -11.47 24.59
CA THR A 163 -21.06 -11.10 24.70
C THR A 163 -21.54 -11.59 26.07
N THR A 164 -21.62 -10.70 27.04
CA THR A 164 -22.02 -10.97 28.45
C THR A 164 -23.48 -11.42 28.62
N GLN A 165 -24.13 -11.93 27.58
CA GLN A 165 -25.51 -12.43 27.67
C GLN A 165 -25.73 -13.84 27.08
N ALA A 166 -24.70 -14.50 26.53
CA ALA A 166 -24.83 -15.86 26.01
C ALA A 166 -24.04 -16.93 26.81
N GLU A 167 -23.36 -16.54 27.88
CA GLU A 167 -22.55 -17.46 28.73
C GLU A 167 -23.34 -18.07 29.90
N ALA A 168 -24.66 -17.85 30.00
CA ALA A 168 -25.45 -18.35 31.14
C ALA A 168 -25.94 -19.80 31.01
N ASP A 169 -26.00 -20.39 29.80
CA ASP A 169 -26.70 -21.66 29.57
C ASP A 169 -25.81 -22.79 29.03
N CYS A 170 -24.62 -22.99 29.60
CA CYS A 170 -23.79 -24.17 29.31
C CYS A 170 -23.11 -24.72 30.58
N HIS A 171 -23.88 -24.89 31.65
CA HIS A 171 -23.49 -25.78 32.75
C HIS A 171 -24.33 -27.04 32.68
N GLU A 172 -23.92 -27.99 31.83
CA GLU A 172 -24.00 -29.43 32.12
C GLU A 172 -23.34 -30.23 30.99
N GLN A 173 -22.50 -31.18 31.39
CA GLN A 173 -21.94 -32.29 30.59
C GLN A 173 -20.75 -31.98 29.64
N GLY A 174 -19.54 -32.05 30.21
CA GLY A 174 -18.55 -33.05 29.77
C GLY A 174 -17.87 -32.96 28.40
N CYS A 175 -17.94 -31.84 27.67
CA CYS A 175 -17.18 -31.67 26.42
C CYS A 175 -16.77 -30.19 26.24
N SER A 176 -15.60 -29.78 26.75
CA SER A 176 -15.20 -28.36 26.78
C SER A 176 -14.45 -27.91 25.52
N VAL A 177 -15.10 -27.91 24.36
CA VAL A 177 -14.67 -27.06 23.23
C VAL A 177 -15.46 -25.77 23.34
N THR A 178 -14.82 -24.68 23.75
CA THR A 178 -15.47 -23.37 23.89
C THR A 178 -15.96 -22.86 22.53
N SER A 179 -17.13 -22.22 22.48
CA SER A 179 -17.70 -21.63 21.24
C SER A 179 -16.79 -20.60 20.55
N ARG A 180 -15.75 -20.14 21.24
CA ARG A 180 -14.67 -19.29 20.73
C ARG A 180 -13.68 -20.07 19.86
N ASP A 181 -13.25 -21.25 20.32
CA ASP A 181 -12.24 -22.07 19.65
C ASP A 181 -12.75 -22.51 18.29
N LEU A 182 -14.03 -22.91 18.22
CA LEU A 182 -14.73 -23.21 16.97
C LEU A 182 -14.75 -22.03 15.99
N ARG A 183 -14.97 -20.79 16.47
CA ARG A 183 -14.98 -19.59 15.62
C ARG A 183 -13.59 -19.28 15.06
N ILE A 184 -12.55 -19.42 15.88
CA ILE A 184 -11.17 -19.19 15.46
C ILE A 184 -10.76 -20.25 14.44
N THR A 185 -10.99 -21.53 14.73
CA THR A 185 -10.70 -22.63 13.79
C THR A 185 -11.44 -22.43 12.47
N ASN A 186 -12.73 -22.05 12.49
CA ASN A 186 -13.50 -21.78 11.27
C ASN A 186 -12.92 -20.62 10.45
N TYR A 187 -12.47 -19.54 11.08
CA TYR A 187 -11.86 -18.43 10.36
C TYR A 187 -10.52 -18.80 9.72
N PHE A 188 -9.65 -19.50 10.46
CA PHE A 188 -8.40 -19.99 9.88
C PHE A 188 -8.66 -21.03 8.78
N SER A 189 -9.73 -21.82 8.86
CA SER A 189 -10.16 -22.70 7.77
C SER A 189 -10.52 -21.91 6.52
N GLN A 190 -11.32 -20.83 6.65
CA GLN A 190 -11.65 -19.95 5.52
C GLN A 190 -10.41 -19.28 4.91
N LEU A 191 -9.50 -18.78 5.75
CA LEU A 191 -8.24 -18.24 5.27
C LEU A 191 -7.38 -19.30 4.59
N LYS A 192 -7.39 -20.54 5.08
CA LYS A 192 -6.66 -21.65 4.47
C LYS A 192 -7.25 -22.01 3.11
N GLU A 193 -8.56 -21.95 2.94
CA GLU A 193 -9.20 -22.13 1.63
C GLU A 193 -8.79 -21.04 0.63
N ILE A 194 -8.59 -19.80 1.10
CA ILE A 194 -8.18 -18.66 0.25
C ILE A 194 -6.69 -18.72 -0.11
N PHE A 195 -5.81 -18.88 0.88
CA PHE A 195 -4.36 -18.74 0.70
C PHE A 195 -3.64 -20.09 0.51
N GLY A 196 -4.26 -21.21 0.89
CA GLY A 196 -3.65 -22.53 0.80
C GLY A 196 -2.39 -22.66 1.65
N ASP A 197 -1.26 -22.97 1.00
CA ASP A 197 0.08 -23.09 1.58
C ASP A 197 0.77 -21.73 1.84
N ARG A 198 0.11 -20.62 1.46
CA ARG A 198 0.60 -19.25 1.67
C ARG A 198 0.02 -18.60 2.94
N LEU A 199 -0.67 -19.38 3.77
CA LEU A 199 -1.16 -18.94 5.08
C LEU A 199 -0.17 -19.37 6.17
N TYR A 200 0.15 -18.43 7.06
CA TYR A 200 0.91 -18.67 8.27
C TYR A 200 0.15 -18.13 9.49
N ILE A 201 0.22 -18.86 10.60
CA ILE A 201 -0.25 -18.35 11.89
C ILE A 201 0.87 -17.51 12.50
N GLU A 202 0.62 -16.22 12.64
CA GLU A 202 1.56 -15.28 13.24
C GLU A 202 1.56 -15.42 14.77
N VAL A 203 2.75 -15.56 15.35
CA VAL A 203 2.93 -15.61 16.81
C VAL A 203 3.95 -14.58 17.28
N GLN A 204 3.59 -13.89 18.36
CA GLN A 204 4.37 -12.81 18.96
C GLN A 204 4.55 -13.09 20.45
N ARG A 205 5.67 -12.63 21.03
CA ARG A 205 5.93 -12.67 22.49
C ARG A 205 6.24 -11.26 22.99
N LEU A 206 5.19 -10.46 23.13
CA LEU A 206 5.22 -9.05 23.56
C LEU A 206 4.75 -8.87 25.01
N LEU A 207 3.96 -9.80 25.53
CA LEU A 207 3.38 -9.78 26.87
C LEU A 207 3.66 -11.09 27.62
N PRO A 208 3.74 -11.06 28.98
CA PRO A 208 3.93 -12.26 29.80
C PRO A 208 2.85 -13.36 29.60
N GLY A 209 1.68 -13.02 29.03
CA GLY A 209 0.58 -13.96 28.77
C GLY A 209 0.67 -14.71 27.43
N ASP A 210 1.58 -14.34 26.54
CA ASP A 210 1.59 -14.81 25.15
C ASP A 210 1.95 -16.29 25.00
N GLY A 211 2.55 -16.91 26.02
CA GLY A 211 2.80 -18.35 26.03
C GLY A 211 1.52 -19.19 25.96
N ARG A 212 0.36 -18.68 26.42
CA ARG A 212 -0.93 -19.36 26.23
C ARG A 212 -1.40 -19.25 24.78
N THR A 213 -1.27 -18.06 24.19
CA THR A 213 -1.62 -17.79 22.79
C THR A 213 -0.77 -18.65 21.85
N LEU A 214 0.53 -18.79 22.14
CA LEU A 214 1.41 -19.68 21.37
C LEU A 214 0.92 -21.13 21.38
N ARG A 215 0.61 -21.70 22.55
CA ARG A 215 0.08 -23.07 22.65
C ARG A 215 -1.23 -23.26 21.89
N GLU A 216 -2.09 -22.23 21.90
CA GLU A 216 -3.33 -22.24 21.14
C GLU A 216 -3.07 -22.18 19.63
N ALA A 217 -2.09 -21.37 19.19
CA ALA A 217 -1.66 -21.28 17.80
C ALA A 217 -1.08 -22.60 17.31
N GLU A 218 -0.27 -23.27 18.12
CA GLU A 218 0.29 -24.58 17.79
C GLU A 218 -0.79 -25.65 17.65
N ARG A 219 -1.79 -25.61 18.53
CA ARG A 219 -2.93 -26.54 18.48
C ARG A 219 -3.69 -26.36 17.15
N ILE A 220 -4.05 -25.12 16.81
CA ILE A 220 -4.80 -24.80 15.59
C ILE A 220 -3.96 -25.06 14.34
N GLY A 221 -2.69 -24.68 14.35
CA GLY A 221 -1.75 -24.94 13.26
C GLY A 221 -1.58 -26.43 12.99
N ARG A 222 -1.53 -27.27 14.04
CA ARG A 222 -1.49 -28.73 13.89
C ARG A 222 -2.81 -29.30 13.38
N GLU A 223 -3.94 -28.83 13.90
CA GLU A 223 -5.28 -29.28 13.50
C GLU A 223 -5.57 -28.96 12.03
N LEU A 224 -5.21 -27.75 11.59
CA LEU A 224 -5.44 -27.28 10.24
C LEU A 224 -4.27 -27.52 9.30
N GLY A 225 -3.11 -28.01 9.76
CA GLY A 225 -1.90 -28.14 8.94
C GLY A 225 -1.41 -26.81 8.37
N VAL A 226 -1.42 -25.75 9.17
CA VAL A 226 -0.95 -24.40 8.82
C VAL A 226 0.34 -24.11 9.59
N PRO A 227 1.43 -23.71 8.92
CA PRO A 227 2.69 -23.38 9.59
C PRO A 227 2.55 -22.13 10.46
N LEU A 228 3.40 -22.02 11.48
CA LEU A 228 3.49 -20.85 12.35
C LEU A 228 4.74 -20.04 12.01
N VAL A 229 4.70 -18.73 12.24
CA VAL A 229 5.83 -17.82 12.04
C VAL A 229 5.96 -16.85 13.21
N ALA A 230 7.19 -16.63 13.67
CA ALA A 230 7.48 -15.66 14.72
C ALA A 230 7.69 -14.25 14.16
N THR A 231 7.01 -13.26 14.73
CA THR A 231 7.18 -11.84 14.42
C THR A 231 7.26 -11.01 15.70
N ASN A 232 7.58 -9.72 15.60
CA ASN A 232 7.66 -8.82 16.76
C ASN A 232 6.80 -7.55 16.64
N ASN A 233 5.94 -7.45 15.62
CA ASN A 233 5.04 -6.31 15.37
C ASN A 233 5.72 -4.94 15.60
N VAL A 234 6.82 -4.71 14.90
CA VAL A 234 7.74 -3.61 15.18
C VAL A 234 7.12 -2.24 14.86
N HIS A 235 7.17 -1.31 15.80
CA HIS A 235 6.68 0.08 15.64
C HIS A 235 7.78 1.15 15.80
N PHE A 236 8.93 0.76 16.35
CA PHE A 236 10.06 1.63 16.65
C PHE A 236 11.38 0.84 16.62
N LEU A 237 12.52 1.51 16.50
CA LEU A 237 13.80 0.82 16.32
C LEU A 237 14.43 0.42 17.64
N ARG A 238 14.28 1.25 18.66
CA ARG A 238 14.92 1.07 19.97
C ARG A 238 13.89 1.13 21.09
N PRO A 239 14.08 0.37 22.19
CA PRO A 239 13.09 0.31 23.27
C PRO A 239 12.78 1.67 23.90
N GLU A 240 13.73 2.60 23.92
CA GLU A 240 13.56 3.96 24.45
C GLU A 240 12.56 4.79 23.64
N GLU A 241 12.34 4.43 22.37
CA GLU A 241 11.40 5.11 21.47
C GLU A 241 9.93 4.78 21.76
N HIS A 242 9.66 3.86 22.69
CA HIS A 242 8.30 3.56 23.13
C HIS A 242 7.56 4.82 23.63
N LEU A 243 8.28 5.75 24.27
CA LEU A 243 7.68 7.02 24.71
C LEU A 243 7.26 7.89 23.51
N HIS A 244 8.09 7.98 22.47
CA HIS A 244 7.74 8.70 21.24
C HIS A 244 6.50 8.08 20.57
N HIS A 245 6.44 6.74 20.52
CA HIS A 245 5.28 6.02 20.02
C HIS A 245 3.99 6.39 20.78
N ARG A 246 4.05 6.44 22.13
CA ARG A 246 2.91 6.85 22.95
C ARG A 246 2.49 8.29 22.69
N VAL A 247 3.45 9.22 22.56
CA VAL A 247 3.19 10.64 22.30
C VAL A 247 2.50 10.83 20.95
N VAL A 248 3.01 10.20 19.88
CA VAL A 248 2.41 10.31 18.53
C VAL A 248 0.97 9.79 18.53
N ASN A 249 0.70 8.67 19.20
CA ASN A 249 -0.65 8.13 19.29
C ASN A 249 -1.58 8.95 20.19
N ALA A 250 -1.06 9.59 21.25
CA ALA A 250 -1.83 10.55 22.04
C ALA A 250 -2.23 11.76 21.18
N ILE A 251 -1.32 12.31 20.37
CA ILE A 251 -1.60 13.38 19.41
C ILE A 251 -2.67 12.95 18.40
N ARG A 252 -2.48 11.79 17.76
CA ARG A 252 -3.41 11.25 16.75
C ARG A 252 -4.83 11.07 17.30
N THR A 253 -4.95 10.61 18.54
CA THR A 253 -6.25 10.34 19.18
C THR A 253 -6.84 11.54 19.90
N GLY A 254 -6.12 12.68 19.96
CA GLY A 254 -6.49 13.84 20.76
C GLY A 254 -6.55 13.54 22.27
N GLY A 255 -5.83 12.52 22.73
CA GLY A 255 -5.81 12.08 24.13
C GLY A 255 -4.59 12.57 24.91
N LEU A 256 -4.59 12.32 26.22
CA LEU A 256 -3.43 12.60 27.08
C LEU A 256 -2.47 11.40 27.08
N LEU A 257 -1.16 11.67 27.24
CA LEU A 257 -0.13 10.63 27.35
C LEU A 257 -0.38 9.66 28.53
N THR A 258 -1.02 10.12 29.59
CA THR A 258 -1.41 9.30 30.76
C THR A 258 -2.61 8.41 30.49
N THR A 259 -3.41 8.72 29.47
CA THR A 259 -4.67 8.02 29.14
C THR A 259 -4.60 7.21 27.86
N VAL A 260 -3.59 7.43 27.01
CA VAL A 260 -3.39 6.64 25.79
C VAL A 260 -3.06 5.20 26.20
N ALA A 261 -3.87 4.27 25.72
CA ALA A 261 -3.86 2.87 26.12
C ALA A 261 -4.05 1.99 24.88
N PRO A 262 -3.77 0.67 25.00
CA PRO A 262 -4.23 -0.30 24.02
C PRO A 262 -5.69 -0.06 23.60
N PRO A 263 -6.01 -0.24 22.30
CA PRO A 263 -5.12 -0.71 21.24
C PRO A 263 -4.28 0.39 20.57
N GLU A 264 -4.41 1.65 20.96
CA GLU A 264 -3.74 2.80 20.30
C GLU A 264 -2.23 2.82 20.52
N ILE A 265 -1.75 2.12 21.55
CA ILE A 265 -0.32 1.94 21.83
C ILE A 265 0.02 0.47 21.96
N THR A 266 1.21 0.08 21.50
CA THR A 266 1.79 -1.25 21.69
C THR A 266 2.66 -1.30 22.95
N THR A 267 3.18 -2.48 23.27
CA THR A 267 4.09 -2.71 24.40
C THR A 267 5.48 -2.11 24.13
N GLY A 268 6.29 -1.95 25.17
CA GLY A 268 7.70 -1.53 25.02
C GLY A 268 8.57 -2.55 24.28
N GLU A 269 8.07 -3.77 24.10
CA GLU A 269 8.78 -4.87 23.44
C GLU A 269 8.68 -4.84 21.90
N ALA A 270 7.82 -4.01 21.34
CA ALA A 270 7.58 -3.89 19.89
C ALA A 270 8.68 -3.07 19.15
N TRP A 271 9.94 -3.29 19.49
CA TRP A 271 11.10 -2.66 18.85
C TRP A 271 11.81 -3.59 17.86
N PHE A 272 12.70 -3.05 17.02
CA PHE A 272 13.41 -3.79 15.97
C PHE A 272 14.55 -4.67 16.54
N LYS A 273 14.16 -5.80 17.13
CA LYS A 273 15.05 -6.74 17.83
C LYS A 273 16.07 -7.43 16.91
N PRO A 274 17.35 -7.51 17.31
CA PRO A 274 18.33 -8.38 16.67
C PRO A 274 17.95 -9.85 16.71
N ALA A 275 18.47 -10.61 15.75
CA ALA A 275 18.23 -12.05 15.64
C ALA A 275 18.52 -12.81 16.94
N ALA A 276 19.58 -12.43 17.67
CA ALA A 276 19.92 -13.04 18.96
C ALA A 276 18.85 -12.81 20.04
N GLU A 277 18.21 -11.65 20.08
CA GLU A 277 17.10 -11.37 21.01
C GLU A 277 15.83 -12.12 20.61
N MET A 278 15.54 -12.20 19.30
CA MET A 278 14.44 -13.02 18.81
C MET A 278 14.62 -14.52 19.13
N GLN A 279 15.85 -15.04 19.04
CA GLN A 279 16.18 -16.41 19.44
C GLN A 279 15.92 -16.67 20.93
N LYS A 280 16.25 -15.70 21.80
CA LYS A 280 15.97 -15.80 23.24
C LYS A 280 14.47 -15.81 23.55
N LEU A 281 13.65 -15.17 22.73
CA LEU A 281 12.19 -15.18 22.92
C LEU A 281 11.58 -16.54 22.58
N PHE A 282 12.14 -17.28 21.63
CA PHE A 282 11.63 -18.56 21.13
C PHE A 282 12.65 -19.70 21.29
N PRO A 283 13.12 -20.01 22.51
CA PRO A 283 14.17 -21.01 22.72
C PRO A 283 13.73 -22.43 22.35
N ASP A 284 12.46 -22.75 22.59
CA ASP A 284 11.88 -24.08 22.34
C ASP A 284 11.32 -24.22 20.92
N HIS A 285 11.34 -23.15 20.12
CA HIS A 285 10.66 -23.06 18.82
C HIS A 285 11.50 -22.41 17.72
N PRO A 286 12.72 -22.92 17.42
CA PRO A 286 13.57 -22.37 16.37
C PRO A 286 12.94 -22.43 14.97
N GLU A 287 12.02 -23.38 14.73
CA GLU A 287 11.28 -23.54 13.48
C GLU A 287 10.47 -22.29 13.10
N LEU A 288 9.96 -21.55 14.10
CA LEU A 288 9.19 -20.32 13.88
C LEU A 288 10.05 -19.18 13.32
N LEU A 289 11.33 -19.16 13.69
CA LEU A 289 12.30 -18.22 13.18
C LEU A 289 12.80 -18.66 11.80
N GLN A 290 12.94 -19.97 11.55
CA GLN A 290 13.27 -20.49 10.22
C GLN A 290 12.17 -20.18 9.19
N ALA A 291 10.90 -20.22 9.59
CA ALA A 291 9.76 -19.83 8.75
C ALA A 291 9.89 -18.38 8.23
N THR A 292 10.50 -17.46 9.01
CA THR A 292 10.73 -16.08 8.55
C THR A 292 11.67 -16.01 7.36
N LEU A 293 12.70 -16.87 7.33
CA LEU A 293 13.65 -16.96 6.22
C LEU A 293 13.01 -17.63 5.00
N GLU A 294 12.20 -18.66 5.24
CA GLU A 294 11.44 -19.33 4.19
C GLU A 294 10.44 -18.38 3.51
N ILE A 295 9.67 -17.61 4.28
CA ILE A 295 8.79 -16.56 3.74
C ILE A 295 9.61 -15.51 2.97
N ALA A 296 10.75 -15.09 3.52
CA ALA A 296 11.62 -14.15 2.85
C ALA A 296 12.11 -14.69 1.51
N ASP A 297 12.45 -15.97 1.41
CA ASP A 297 12.86 -16.64 0.17
C ASP A 297 11.71 -16.75 -0.83
N ARG A 298 10.48 -16.96 -0.37
CA ARG A 298 9.28 -16.99 -1.23
C ARG A 298 8.92 -15.62 -1.81
N CYS A 299 9.27 -14.52 -1.14
CA CYS A 299 9.01 -13.16 -1.62
C CYS A 299 10.05 -12.70 -2.65
N ASN A 300 9.72 -12.70 -3.94
CA ASN A 300 10.60 -12.31 -5.04
C ASN A 300 9.96 -11.22 -5.92
N LEU A 301 9.38 -10.20 -5.30
CA LEU A 301 8.87 -9.01 -5.97
C LEU A 301 9.98 -8.26 -6.71
N GLN A 302 9.73 -7.92 -7.99
CA GLN A 302 10.64 -7.14 -8.82
C GLN A 302 9.94 -5.91 -9.41
N LEU A 303 10.06 -4.76 -8.75
CA LEU A 303 9.49 -3.51 -9.27
C LEU A 303 10.33 -2.94 -10.40
N GLU A 304 9.73 -2.75 -11.58
CA GLU A 304 10.31 -1.99 -12.69
C GLU A 304 10.25 -0.48 -12.39
N LEU A 305 11.36 0.07 -11.90
CA LEU A 305 11.46 1.50 -11.59
C LEU A 305 12.07 2.27 -12.76
N GLY A 306 11.61 3.51 -12.98
CA GLY A 306 12.15 4.41 -14.01
C GLY A 306 11.62 4.18 -15.43
N LYS A 307 10.76 3.17 -15.63
CA LYS A 307 10.04 2.98 -16.89
C LYS A 307 8.84 3.93 -16.95
N LEU A 308 8.76 4.71 -18.03
CA LEU A 308 7.64 5.59 -18.27
C LEU A 308 6.44 4.79 -18.77
N ILE A 309 5.27 5.02 -18.16
CA ILE A 309 4.00 4.43 -18.55
C ILE A 309 3.10 5.57 -19.00
N PHE A 310 2.90 5.69 -20.31
CA PHE A 310 2.01 6.68 -20.90
C PHE A 310 0.65 6.03 -21.22
N PRO A 311 -0.46 6.79 -21.09
CA PRO A 311 -1.75 6.35 -21.62
C PRO A 311 -1.68 6.07 -23.12
N GLU A 312 -2.57 5.22 -23.62
CA GLU A 312 -2.71 5.01 -25.07
C GLU A 312 -3.12 6.32 -25.74
N CYS A 313 -2.37 6.71 -26.77
CA CYS A 313 -2.64 7.90 -27.58
C CYS A 313 -3.33 7.48 -28.87
N THR A 314 -4.54 7.99 -29.10
CA THR A 314 -5.28 7.76 -30.34
C THR A 314 -4.80 8.72 -31.43
N VAL A 315 -4.37 8.16 -32.56
CA VAL A 315 -3.97 8.91 -33.76
C VAL A 315 -4.84 8.51 -34.95
N PRO A 316 -4.98 9.37 -35.98
CA PRO A 316 -5.73 9.04 -37.19
C PRO A 316 -5.22 7.76 -37.88
N GLU A 317 -6.11 7.10 -38.63
CA GLU A 317 -5.78 5.86 -39.34
C GLU A 317 -4.60 6.05 -40.31
N GLY A 318 -3.62 5.14 -40.24
CA GLY A 318 -2.39 5.20 -41.03
C GLY A 318 -1.27 6.07 -40.44
N GLU A 319 -1.50 6.74 -39.30
CA GLU A 319 -0.49 7.55 -38.61
C GLU A 319 0.11 6.82 -37.40
N THR A 320 1.32 7.20 -37.03
CA THR A 320 1.98 6.86 -35.77
C THR A 320 2.01 8.11 -34.87
N PRO A 321 2.19 7.98 -33.53
CA PRO A 321 2.39 9.15 -32.67
C PRO A 321 3.50 10.08 -33.17
N ASP A 322 4.60 9.53 -33.69
CA ASP A 322 5.72 10.30 -34.24
C ASP A 322 5.33 11.07 -35.51
N SER A 323 4.71 10.39 -36.49
CA SER A 323 4.34 11.01 -37.77
C SER A 323 3.24 12.04 -37.60
N TYR A 324 2.26 11.75 -36.74
CA TYR A 324 1.19 12.67 -36.42
C TYR A 324 1.73 13.92 -35.70
N LEU A 325 2.60 13.74 -34.69
CA LEU A 325 3.23 14.86 -33.98
C LEU A 325 4.05 15.74 -34.93
N GLU A 326 4.81 15.15 -35.83
CA GLU A 326 5.57 15.88 -36.85
C GLU A 326 4.63 16.74 -37.71
N LYS A 327 3.57 16.13 -38.26
CA LYS A 327 2.57 16.82 -39.08
C LYS A 327 1.95 18.01 -38.36
N VAL A 328 1.40 17.80 -37.17
CA VAL A 328 0.73 18.88 -36.42
C VAL A 328 1.72 19.96 -35.96
N SER A 329 2.97 19.61 -35.72
CA SER A 329 4.03 20.57 -35.37
C SER A 329 4.37 21.48 -36.54
N PHE A 330 4.50 20.94 -37.75
CA PHE A 330 4.76 21.74 -38.96
C PHE A 330 3.55 22.61 -39.33
N GLU A 331 2.32 22.09 -39.23
CA GLU A 331 1.10 22.88 -39.43
C GLU A 331 1.01 24.03 -38.42
N GLY A 332 1.33 23.75 -37.15
CA GLY A 332 1.38 24.73 -36.08
C GLY A 332 2.44 25.81 -36.30
N ALA A 333 3.64 25.40 -36.72
CA ALA A 333 4.72 26.32 -37.08
C ALA A 333 4.31 27.23 -38.25
N LEU A 334 3.67 26.69 -39.29
CA LEU A 334 3.17 27.48 -40.42
C LEU A 334 2.13 28.51 -39.96
N LYS A 335 1.20 28.14 -39.07
CA LYS A 335 0.20 29.06 -38.50
C LYS A 335 0.82 30.18 -37.66
N ARG A 336 1.92 29.90 -36.93
CA ARG A 336 2.57 30.86 -36.03
C ARG A 336 3.55 31.79 -36.75
N TYR A 337 4.36 31.25 -37.66
CA TYR A 337 5.42 31.96 -38.36
C TYR A 337 5.01 32.46 -39.76
N HIS A 338 3.84 32.06 -40.27
CA HIS A 338 3.33 32.31 -41.63
C HIS A 338 4.11 31.63 -42.76
N PHE A 339 5.43 31.50 -42.62
CA PHE A 339 6.31 30.74 -43.50
C PHE A 339 7.38 30.01 -42.68
N VAL A 340 7.76 28.81 -43.12
CA VAL A 340 8.78 27.99 -42.43
C VAL A 340 10.15 28.30 -43.03
N THR A 341 10.93 29.14 -42.34
CA THR A 341 12.32 29.42 -42.73
C THR A 341 13.22 28.20 -42.56
N PRO A 342 14.40 28.16 -43.20
CA PRO A 342 15.40 27.11 -42.95
C PRO A 342 15.77 26.98 -41.46
N GLU A 343 15.81 28.10 -40.73
CA GLU A 343 16.08 28.11 -39.27
C GLU A 343 14.96 27.43 -38.47
N VAL A 344 13.69 27.79 -38.75
CA VAL A 344 12.52 27.14 -38.12
C VAL A 344 12.46 25.67 -38.49
N ARG A 345 12.67 25.29 -39.76
CA ARG A 345 12.69 23.88 -40.16
C ARG A 345 13.78 23.11 -39.41
N SER A 346 15.01 23.63 -39.40
CA SER A 346 16.16 22.98 -38.77
C SER A 346 15.94 22.76 -37.27
N ARG A 347 15.42 23.78 -36.56
CA ARG A 347 15.12 23.66 -35.14
C ARG A 347 13.98 22.68 -34.88
N LEU A 348 12.90 22.69 -35.67
CA LEU A 348 11.75 21.80 -35.45
C LEU A 348 12.13 20.34 -35.64
N MET A 349 12.85 20.05 -36.73
CA MET A 349 13.30 18.69 -37.03
C MET A 349 14.22 18.14 -35.95
N ARG A 350 15.11 18.98 -35.40
CA ARG A 350 15.98 18.59 -34.29
C ARG A 350 15.17 18.23 -33.05
N GLU A 351 14.26 19.11 -32.63
CA GLU A 351 13.42 18.86 -31.45
C GLU A 351 12.59 17.58 -31.61
N LEU A 352 11.94 17.39 -32.77
CA LEU A 352 11.17 16.20 -33.10
C LEU A 352 12.03 14.93 -33.09
N ALA A 353 13.28 14.99 -33.58
CA ALA A 353 14.20 13.86 -33.54
C ALA A 353 14.54 13.45 -32.09
N VAL A 354 14.74 14.42 -31.19
CA VAL A 354 14.97 14.15 -29.77
C VAL A 354 13.73 13.55 -29.11
N ILE A 355 12.55 14.12 -29.35
CA ILE A 355 11.27 13.63 -28.80
C ILE A 355 11.02 12.18 -29.25
N LYS A 356 11.25 11.89 -30.53
CA LYS A 356 11.14 10.55 -31.10
C LYS A 356 12.14 9.57 -30.49
N LYS A 357 13.40 9.98 -30.33
CA LYS A 357 14.45 9.14 -29.73
C LYS A 357 14.10 8.67 -28.31
N TRP A 358 13.39 9.51 -27.55
CA TRP A 358 12.95 9.21 -26.18
C TRP A 358 11.53 8.65 -26.11
N SER A 359 10.88 8.37 -27.25
CA SER A 359 9.50 7.87 -27.33
C SER A 359 8.48 8.77 -26.60
N LEU A 360 8.72 10.08 -26.61
CA LEU A 360 7.88 11.07 -25.91
C LEU A 360 6.73 11.61 -26.76
N SER A 361 6.60 11.19 -28.02
CA SER A 361 5.55 11.69 -28.92
C SER A 361 4.12 11.52 -28.37
N PRO A 362 3.74 10.37 -27.76
CA PRO A 362 2.43 10.23 -27.12
C PRO A 362 2.18 11.25 -26.01
N TYR A 363 3.21 11.60 -25.22
CA TYR A 363 3.10 12.59 -24.15
C TYR A 363 2.78 13.99 -24.71
N PHE A 364 3.48 14.42 -25.77
CA PHE A 364 3.20 15.72 -26.40
C PHE A 364 1.79 15.79 -26.99
N LEU A 365 1.32 14.70 -27.59
CA LEU A 365 -0.03 14.61 -28.16
C LEU A 365 -1.11 14.60 -27.07
N LEU A 366 -0.87 13.92 -25.95
CA LEU A 366 -1.77 13.93 -24.79
C LEU A 366 -1.90 15.35 -24.20
N VAL A 367 -0.77 16.04 -24.00
CA VAL A 367 -0.79 17.43 -23.51
C VAL A 367 -1.49 18.36 -24.49
N LEU A 368 -1.29 18.17 -25.80
CA LEU A 368 -2.01 18.90 -26.83
C LEU A 368 -3.52 18.69 -26.74
N ASP A 369 -3.98 17.46 -26.54
CA ASP A 369 -5.41 17.14 -26.40
C ASP A 369 -6.03 17.85 -25.18
N ILE A 370 -5.36 17.77 -24.02
CA ILE A 370 -5.77 18.49 -22.80
C ILE A 370 -5.87 20.00 -23.06
N VAL A 371 -4.87 20.59 -23.70
CA VAL A 371 -4.85 22.03 -24.01
C VAL A 371 -5.93 22.41 -25.02
N ASN A 372 -6.19 21.58 -26.03
CA ASN A 372 -7.26 21.82 -27.00
C ASN A 372 -8.64 21.75 -26.35
N GLU A 373 -8.86 20.78 -25.46
CA GLU A 373 -10.10 20.65 -24.72
C GLU A 373 -10.32 21.85 -23.78
N ALA A 374 -9.28 22.31 -23.08
CA ALA A 374 -9.34 23.52 -22.28
C ALA A 374 -9.74 24.74 -23.12
N ARG A 375 -9.12 24.92 -24.30
CA ARG A 375 -9.47 26.01 -25.24
C ARG A 375 -10.92 25.92 -25.72
N ARG A 376 -11.40 24.71 -26.07
CA ARG A 376 -12.78 24.47 -26.53
C ARG A 376 -13.80 24.88 -25.47
N ARG A 377 -13.49 24.67 -24.19
CA ARG A 377 -14.32 25.07 -23.04
C ARG A 377 -14.10 26.51 -22.59
N GLY A 378 -13.20 27.27 -23.23
CA GLY A 378 -12.85 28.63 -22.82
C GLY A 378 -12.04 28.71 -21.52
N ILE A 379 -11.39 27.62 -21.10
CA ILE A 379 -10.53 27.56 -19.92
C ILE A 379 -9.14 28.08 -20.28
N PRO A 380 -8.64 29.15 -19.63
CA PRO A 380 -7.30 29.67 -19.90
C PRO A 380 -6.20 28.66 -19.50
N ALA A 381 -5.31 28.34 -20.44
CA ALA A 381 -4.13 27.50 -20.21
C ALA A 381 -2.86 28.19 -20.70
N VAL A 382 -1.75 28.04 -19.96
CA VAL A 382 -0.44 28.61 -20.29
C VAL A 382 0.68 27.67 -19.87
N ALA A 383 1.68 27.48 -20.74
CA ALA A 383 2.90 26.76 -20.38
C ALA A 383 3.74 27.52 -19.35
N ARG A 384 4.42 26.78 -18.47
CA ARG A 384 5.39 27.27 -17.48
C ARG A 384 6.66 26.43 -17.57
N GLY A 385 7.71 26.89 -16.88
CA GLY A 385 8.98 26.16 -16.81
C GLY A 385 9.71 26.08 -18.15
N SER A 386 10.52 25.03 -18.29
CA SER A 386 11.39 24.82 -19.45
C SER A 386 10.61 24.48 -20.72
N ALA A 387 9.40 23.94 -20.62
CA ALA A 387 8.52 23.63 -21.75
C ALA A 387 8.28 24.82 -22.71
N ALA A 388 8.40 26.07 -22.24
CA ALA A 388 8.29 27.26 -23.07
C ALA A 388 9.47 27.43 -24.06
N SER A 389 10.56 26.69 -23.87
CA SER A 389 11.78 26.75 -24.70
C SER A 389 11.71 25.85 -25.94
N SER A 390 10.66 25.05 -26.07
CA SER A 390 10.44 24.18 -27.22
C SER A 390 9.64 24.87 -28.31
N MET A 391 10.10 24.73 -29.55
CA MET A 391 9.37 25.17 -30.71
C MET A 391 8.24 24.23 -31.10
N VAL A 392 8.34 22.94 -30.76
CA VAL A 392 7.22 21.99 -30.86
C VAL A 392 6.07 22.47 -29.99
N THR A 393 6.29 22.74 -28.69
CA THR A 393 5.22 23.23 -27.80
C THR A 393 4.64 24.58 -28.25
N TYR A 394 5.47 25.47 -28.80
CA TYR A 394 5.02 26.74 -29.40
C TYR A 394 4.17 26.53 -30.66
N GLY A 395 4.58 25.63 -31.56
CA GLY A 395 3.86 25.28 -32.79
C GLY A 395 2.48 24.68 -32.49
N LEU A 396 2.43 23.74 -31.55
CA LEU A 396 1.18 23.13 -31.05
C LEU A 396 0.32 24.14 -30.24
N GLY A 397 0.90 25.29 -29.90
CA GLY A 397 0.28 26.35 -29.12
C GLY A 397 0.15 26.08 -27.63
N ILE A 398 0.75 25.00 -27.13
CA ILE A 398 0.88 24.70 -25.71
C ILE A 398 1.61 25.88 -25.03
N SER A 399 2.72 26.29 -25.62
CA SER A 399 3.41 27.55 -25.29
C SER A 399 2.92 28.70 -26.16
N ARG A 400 2.87 29.91 -25.57
CA ARG A 400 2.65 31.17 -26.29
C ARG A 400 3.95 31.94 -26.54
N VAL A 401 5.07 31.47 -26.00
CA VAL A 401 6.38 32.13 -26.09
C VAL A 401 7.13 31.56 -27.28
N CYS A 402 7.56 32.44 -28.20
CA CYS A 402 8.37 32.05 -29.35
C CYS A 402 9.83 31.83 -28.92
N PRO A 403 10.38 30.61 -28.99
CA PRO A 403 11.71 30.32 -28.47
C PRO A 403 12.82 30.98 -29.30
N LEU A 404 12.66 31.09 -30.63
CA LEU A 404 13.66 31.75 -31.49
C LEU A 404 13.74 33.26 -31.20
N ARG A 405 12.60 33.93 -31.02
CA ARG A 405 12.56 35.37 -30.74
C ARG A 405 13.29 35.73 -29.45
N TRP A 406 13.22 34.85 -28.44
CA TRP A 406 13.77 35.10 -27.10
C TRP A 406 15.06 34.33 -26.82
N GLY A 407 15.63 33.63 -27.82
CA GLY A 407 16.86 32.86 -27.66
C GLY A 407 16.77 31.73 -26.64
N LEU A 408 15.62 31.06 -26.54
CA LEU A 408 15.41 29.97 -25.59
C LEU A 408 16.00 28.64 -26.08
N TYR A 409 16.70 27.94 -25.18
CA TYR A 409 17.39 26.69 -25.48
C TYR A 409 16.50 25.48 -25.17
N PHE A 410 16.28 24.61 -26.16
CA PHE A 410 15.47 23.40 -26.05
C PHE A 410 16.14 22.40 -25.12
N GLU A 411 17.46 22.41 -25.09
CA GLU A 411 18.32 21.55 -24.28
C GLU A 411 18.12 21.79 -22.77
N ARG A 412 17.52 22.92 -22.38
CA ARG A 412 17.06 23.19 -21.01
C ARG A 412 15.76 22.45 -20.67
N PHE A 413 14.97 22.12 -21.68
CA PHE A 413 13.73 21.36 -21.55
C PHE A 413 13.98 19.85 -21.70
N LEU A 414 14.56 19.46 -22.83
CA LEU A 414 14.88 18.07 -23.16
C LEU A 414 16.31 18.01 -23.65
N ASN A 415 17.15 17.31 -22.91
CA ASN A 415 18.56 17.14 -23.24
C ASN A 415 18.80 15.75 -23.83
N GLU A 416 19.50 15.67 -24.96
CA GLU A 416 19.82 14.40 -25.61
C GLU A 416 20.66 13.45 -24.75
N GLN A 417 21.41 13.99 -23.78
CA GLN A 417 22.28 13.25 -22.88
C GLN A 417 21.63 12.91 -21.54
N ARG A 418 20.44 13.45 -21.24
CA ARG A 418 19.69 13.17 -20.01
C ARG A 418 18.31 12.63 -20.37
N GLY A 419 18.06 11.37 -20.04
CA GLY A 419 16.78 10.71 -20.26
C GLY A 419 15.69 11.06 -19.25
N ASP A 420 15.72 12.28 -18.71
CA ASP A 420 14.74 12.73 -17.73
C ASP A 420 13.41 12.96 -18.45
N CYS A 421 12.31 12.52 -17.84
CA CYS A 421 10.97 12.79 -18.36
C CYS A 421 10.71 14.31 -18.30
N PRO A 422 10.22 14.94 -19.38
CA PRO A 422 9.82 16.33 -19.33
C PRO A 422 8.57 16.51 -18.45
N ASP A 423 8.46 17.70 -17.86
CA ASP A 423 7.32 18.16 -17.07
C ASP A 423 6.55 19.29 -17.79
#